data_AF-A0A143PK91-F1
#
_entry.id   AF-A0A143PK91-F1
#
_cell.length_a   1.000
_cell.length_b   1.000
_cell.length_c   1.000
_cell.angle_alpha   90.00
_cell.angle_beta   90.00
_cell.angle_gamma   90.00
#
_symmetry.space_group_name_H-M   'P 1'
#
loop_
_entity.id
_entity.type
_entity.pdbx_description
1 polymer ?
#
loop_
_entity_poly.entity_id
_entity_poly.type
_entity_poly.pdbx_seq_one_letter_code
_entity_poly.pdbx_strand_id
1 'polypeptide(L)'
;MEITANTVGVQLANMLRLGALMLLCLAMSVTCARVLRPGMNSDCAWPPETVDVLDLSNAADARHLVVDAELIDELVDRYRFHPTVEQRRQCETRLVATVAHVHGLGVGDVAQARLRVFDRGLNLPVILPMVAMFIGSARRVTRWIQERFGEDPLMRVVSLSVASIGLSGSFVLVGELWTSVLQMIRVGSQHVGGRVDRLPWLQHQPLIFVLGLGLFWVVYSVTLAAARGRQDPRAAERSH
;
A
#
# COMPACT_ATOMS: atom_id res chain seq x y z
N MET A 1 -39.57 9.58 -18.86
CA MET A 1 -38.37 8.73 -19.04
C MET A 1 -37.11 9.61 -19.04
N GLU A 2 -36.93 10.44 -18.00
CA GLU A 2 -35.88 11.49 -17.93
C GLU A 2 -34.89 11.31 -16.77
N ILE A 3 -35.07 10.28 -15.93
CA ILE A 3 -34.30 10.10 -14.69
C ILE A 3 -32.90 9.50 -14.95
N THR A 4 -32.62 8.99 -16.15
CA THR A 4 -31.36 8.32 -16.48
C THR A 4 -30.22 9.27 -16.87
N ALA A 5 -30.51 10.49 -17.34
CA ALA A 5 -29.46 11.39 -17.84
C ALA A 5 -28.61 12.01 -16.71
N ASN A 6 -29.24 12.42 -15.61
CA ASN A 6 -28.54 13.07 -14.50
C ASN A 6 -27.69 12.10 -13.66
N THR A 7 -28.10 10.83 -13.56
CA THR A 7 -27.34 9.82 -12.82
C THR A 7 -26.04 9.46 -13.54
N VAL A 8 -26.08 9.35 -14.87
CA VAL A 8 -24.89 9.01 -15.69
C VAL A 8 -23.82 10.11 -15.60
N GLY A 9 -24.21 11.40 -15.62
CA GLY A 9 -23.26 12.52 -15.51
C GLY A 9 -22.47 12.54 -14.19
N VAL A 10 -23.16 12.29 -13.07
CA VAL A 10 -22.53 12.24 -11.74
C VAL A 10 -21.61 11.02 -11.60
N GLN A 11 -21.98 9.90 -12.22
CA GLN A 11 -21.19 8.67 -12.22
C GLN A 11 -19.89 8.85 -13.02
N LEU A 12 -19.97 9.46 -14.19
CA LEU A 12 -18.82 9.73 -15.06
C LEU A 12 -17.85 10.71 -14.39
N ALA A 13 -18.36 11.78 -13.78
CA ALA A 13 -17.55 12.75 -13.04
C ALA A 13 -16.81 12.11 -11.84
N ASN A 14 -17.46 11.19 -11.11
CA ASN A 14 -16.83 10.48 -10.00
C ASN A 14 -15.77 9.47 -10.48
N MET A 15 -16.01 8.77 -11.59
CA MET A 15 -15.01 7.88 -12.20
C MET A 15 -13.80 8.67 -12.72
N LEU A 16 -14.02 9.81 -13.37
CA LEU A 16 -12.95 10.70 -13.82
C LEU A 16 -12.12 11.25 -12.65
N ARG A 17 -12.75 11.60 -11.53
CA ARG A 17 -12.05 12.05 -10.31
C ARG A 17 -11.22 10.93 -9.66
N LEU A 18 -11.76 9.71 -9.56
CA LEU A 18 -11.03 8.55 -9.04
C LEU A 18 -9.86 8.16 -9.95
N GLY A 19 -10.09 8.16 -11.27
CA GLY A 19 -9.05 7.91 -12.27
C GLY A 19 -7.95 8.96 -12.21
N ALA A 20 -8.31 10.25 -12.12
CA ALA A 20 -7.36 11.34 -11.96
C ALA A 20 -6.56 11.24 -10.65
N LEU A 21 -7.20 10.85 -9.54
CA LEU A 21 -6.51 10.67 -8.25
C LEU A 21 -5.52 9.50 -8.30
N MET A 22 -5.92 8.38 -8.91
CA MET A 22 -5.03 7.24 -9.16
C MET A 22 -3.85 7.64 -10.04
N LEU A 23 -4.09 8.37 -11.13
CA LEU A 23 -3.06 8.92 -12.01
C LEU A 23 -2.14 9.89 -11.29
N LEU A 24 -2.67 10.74 -10.40
CA LEU A 24 -1.87 11.68 -9.61
C LEU A 24 -1.00 10.94 -8.59
N CYS A 25 -1.56 9.92 -7.92
CA CYS A 25 -0.81 9.04 -7.02
C CYS A 25 0.29 8.27 -7.78
N LEU A 26 0.00 7.79 -8.99
CA LEU A 26 0.98 7.16 -9.87
C LEU A 26 2.07 8.16 -10.32
N ALA A 27 1.67 9.39 -10.67
CA ALA A 27 2.60 10.43 -11.07
C ALA A 27 3.51 10.86 -9.91
N MET A 28 2.97 10.97 -8.69
CA MET A 28 3.76 11.24 -7.48
C MET A 28 4.70 10.09 -7.12
N SER A 29 4.27 8.83 -7.26
CA SER A 29 5.16 7.69 -7.01
C SER A 29 6.28 7.60 -8.06
N VAL A 30 5.98 7.89 -9.33
CA VAL A 30 6.98 7.93 -10.41
C VAL A 30 7.96 9.11 -10.26
N THR A 31 7.50 10.28 -9.82
CA THR A 31 8.40 11.44 -9.57
C THR A 31 9.29 11.23 -8.35
N CYS A 32 8.83 10.53 -7.31
CA CYS A 32 9.71 10.10 -6.21
C CYS A 32 10.69 8.99 -6.63
N ALA A 33 10.29 8.06 -7.50
CA ALA A 33 11.13 6.94 -7.92
C ALA A 33 12.16 7.26 -9.00
N ARG A 34 11.98 8.34 -9.75
CA ARG A 34 12.99 8.83 -10.70
C ARG A 34 14.21 9.46 -10.03
N VAL A 35 14.21 9.61 -8.71
CA VAL A 35 15.45 9.80 -7.96
C VAL A 35 16.08 8.43 -7.80
N LEU A 36 16.80 7.96 -8.84
CA LEU A 36 17.76 6.87 -8.65
C LEU A 36 18.57 7.22 -7.41
N ARG A 37 18.46 6.42 -6.35
CA ARG A 37 19.27 6.62 -5.15
C ARG A 37 20.73 6.69 -5.60
N PRO A 38 21.45 7.79 -5.30
CA PRO A 38 22.86 7.89 -5.62
C PRO A 38 23.55 6.63 -5.10
N GLY A 39 24.32 5.94 -5.96
CA GLY A 39 25.04 4.74 -5.56
C GLY A 39 24.50 3.39 -6.01
N MET A 40 23.32 3.32 -6.62
CA MET A 40 22.83 2.06 -7.19
C MET A 40 23.73 1.56 -8.33
N ASN A 41 24.18 0.32 -8.25
CA ASN A 41 25.01 -0.37 -9.24
C ASN A 41 24.71 -1.88 -9.29
N SER A 42 25.23 -2.57 -10.29
CA SER A 42 25.09 -4.03 -10.48
C SER A 42 26.36 -4.81 -10.11
N ASP A 43 27.37 -4.13 -9.57
CA ASP A 43 28.72 -4.67 -9.32
C ASP A 43 28.93 -5.08 -7.87
N CYS A 44 27.89 -5.01 -7.04
CA CYS A 44 27.96 -5.25 -5.61
C CYS A 44 28.98 -4.34 -4.90
N ALA A 45 29.04 -3.08 -5.33
CA ALA A 45 29.87 -2.06 -4.71
C ALA A 45 29.02 -1.22 -3.75
N TRP A 46 29.55 -0.95 -2.56
CA TRP A 46 28.98 0.09 -1.69
C TRP A 46 29.28 1.45 -2.31
N PRO A 47 28.30 2.38 -2.38
CA PRO A 47 28.59 3.71 -2.88
C PRO A 47 29.56 4.49 -2.01
N PRO A 48 30.28 5.47 -2.58
CA PRO A 48 31.15 6.33 -1.80
C PRO A 48 30.29 7.17 -0.84
N GLU A 49 30.55 6.99 0.45
CA GLU A 49 29.90 7.71 1.55
C GLU A 49 30.99 8.16 2.54
N THR A 50 30.72 9.23 3.27
CA THR A 50 31.63 9.69 4.32
C THR A 50 31.67 8.67 5.44
N VAL A 51 32.88 8.27 5.84
CA VAL A 51 33.08 7.42 7.03
C VAL A 51 32.56 8.18 8.24
N ASP A 52 31.48 7.69 8.83
CA ASP A 52 30.86 8.27 10.03
C ASP A 52 30.49 7.15 10.99
N VAL A 53 31.03 7.20 12.21
CA VAL A 53 30.80 6.17 13.22
C VAL A 53 29.40 6.36 13.79
N LEU A 54 28.54 5.37 13.60
CA LEU A 54 27.14 5.46 14.03
C LEU A 54 26.98 5.07 15.49
N ASP A 55 26.21 5.87 16.24
CA ASP A 55 25.78 5.53 17.60
C ASP A 55 24.36 4.96 17.57
N LEU A 56 24.20 3.65 17.76
CA LEU A 56 22.89 2.99 17.71
C LEU A 56 21.96 3.37 18.87
N SER A 57 22.46 4.06 19.91
CA SER A 57 21.62 4.67 20.93
C SER A 57 20.92 5.94 20.42
N ASN A 58 21.46 6.56 19.36
CA ASN A 58 20.84 7.66 18.65
C ASN A 58 19.82 7.13 17.62
N ALA A 59 18.58 7.62 17.72
CA ALA A 59 17.51 7.22 16.83
C ALA A 59 17.73 7.64 15.36
N ALA A 60 18.50 8.71 15.09
CA ALA A 60 18.82 9.12 13.73
C ALA A 60 19.78 8.13 13.06
N ASP A 61 20.85 7.76 13.76
CA ASP A 61 21.88 6.83 13.29
C ASP A 61 21.30 5.42 13.13
N ALA A 62 20.46 4.97 14.08
CA ALA A 62 19.73 3.72 13.95
C ALA A 62 18.79 3.72 12.72
N ARG A 63 18.14 4.85 12.39
CA ARG A 63 17.33 4.97 11.17
C ARG A 63 18.17 4.97 9.90
N HIS A 64 19.33 5.59 9.94
CA HIS A 64 20.30 5.62 8.84
C HIS A 64 20.81 4.20 8.55
N LEU A 65 21.18 3.43 9.57
CA LEU A 65 21.57 2.02 9.38
C LEU A 65 20.47 1.16 8.74
N VAL A 66 19.19 1.43 9.04
CA VAL A 66 18.06 0.74 8.37
C VAL A 66 17.94 1.17 6.89
N VAL A 67 18.29 2.42 6.56
CA VAL A 67 18.39 2.89 5.17
C VAL A 67 19.48 2.12 4.42
N ASP A 68 20.62 1.90 5.06
CA ASP A 68 21.76 1.20 4.46
C ASP A 68 21.46 -0.28 4.29
N ALA A 69 20.89 -0.90 5.32
CA ALA A 69 20.38 -2.27 5.28
C ALA A 69 19.42 -2.51 4.10
N GLU A 70 18.54 -1.56 3.81
CA GLU A 70 17.65 -1.61 2.65
C GLU A 70 18.42 -1.51 1.32
N LEU A 71 19.42 -0.61 1.26
CA LEU A 71 20.27 -0.46 0.08
C LEU A 71 21.09 -1.73 -0.20
N ILE A 72 21.57 -2.43 0.84
CA ILE A 72 22.21 -3.75 0.70
C ILE A 72 21.26 -4.71 -0.04
N ASP A 73 20.01 -4.84 0.41
CA ASP A 73 19.03 -5.74 -0.21
C ASP A 73 18.75 -5.36 -1.67
N GLU A 74 18.73 -4.06 -1.98
CA GLU A 74 18.58 -3.56 -3.36
C GLU A 74 19.78 -3.88 -4.25
N LEU A 75 21.01 -3.67 -3.76
CA LEU A 75 22.23 -3.98 -4.50
C LEU A 75 22.41 -5.48 -4.71
N VAL A 76 22.06 -6.31 -3.71
CA VAL A 76 22.09 -7.77 -3.81
C VAL A 76 21.11 -8.28 -4.86
N ASP A 77 19.90 -7.73 -4.91
CA ASP A 77 18.90 -8.11 -5.93
C ASP A 77 19.29 -7.65 -7.34
N ARG A 78 20.03 -6.54 -7.47
CA ARG A 78 20.54 -6.01 -8.74
C ARG A 78 21.85 -6.65 -9.18
N TYR A 79 22.53 -7.37 -8.28
CA TYR A 79 23.83 -7.95 -8.58
C TYR A 79 23.72 -8.94 -9.73
N ARG A 80 24.42 -8.64 -10.83
CA ARG A 80 24.55 -9.48 -12.04
C ARG A 80 23.28 -10.28 -12.36
N PHE A 81 22.32 -9.66 -13.05
CA PHE A 81 21.07 -10.28 -13.55
C PHE A 81 21.14 -11.81 -13.66
N HIS A 82 20.53 -12.51 -12.69
CA HIS A 82 20.62 -13.96 -12.42
C HIS A 82 21.92 -14.46 -11.76
N PRO A 83 22.30 -13.94 -10.57
CA PRO A 83 23.43 -14.48 -9.83
C PRO A 83 23.09 -15.88 -9.32
N THR A 84 24.09 -16.75 -9.23
CA THR A 84 23.93 -18.00 -8.48
C THR A 84 23.66 -17.70 -7.01
N VAL A 85 23.06 -18.65 -6.28
CA VAL A 85 22.81 -18.50 -4.82
C VAL A 85 24.10 -18.15 -4.08
N GLU A 86 25.22 -18.75 -4.48
CA GLU A 86 26.54 -18.48 -3.89
C GLU A 86 27.04 -17.07 -4.20
N GLN A 87 26.92 -16.62 -5.45
CA GLN A 87 27.29 -15.25 -5.85
C GLN A 87 26.48 -14.19 -5.10
N ARG A 88 25.18 -14.44 -4.92
CA ARG A 88 24.28 -13.58 -4.16
C ARG A 88 24.73 -13.49 -2.69
N ARG A 89 25.03 -14.63 -2.06
CA ARG A 89 25.48 -14.70 -0.67
C ARG A 89 26.83 -14.00 -0.46
N GLN A 90 27.76 -14.16 -1.39
CA GLN A 90 29.06 -13.47 -1.36
C GLN A 90 28.88 -11.95 -1.47
N CYS A 91 28.01 -11.50 -2.37
CA CYS A 91 27.69 -10.09 -2.51
C CYS A 91 27.11 -9.50 -1.21
N GLU A 92 26.10 -10.16 -0.65
CA GLU A 92 25.48 -9.75 0.61
C GLU A 92 26.49 -9.68 1.76
N THR A 93 27.33 -10.71 1.90
CA THR A 93 28.38 -10.76 2.94
C THR A 93 29.36 -9.60 2.79
N ARG A 94 29.78 -9.29 1.56
CA ARG A 94 30.71 -8.18 1.27
C ARG A 94 30.10 -6.83 1.61
N LEU A 95 28.84 -6.59 1.23
CA LEU A 95 28.16 -5.32 1.49
C LEU A 95 27.94 -5.13 2.99
N VAL A 96 27.48 -6.15 3.71
CA VAL A 96 27.31 -6.10 5.17
C VAL A 96 28.63 -5.80 5.87
N ALA A 97 29.72 -6.46 5.48
CA ALA A 97 31.05 -6.19 6.05
C ALA A 97 31.53 -4.77 5.74
N THR A 98 31.22 -4.25 4.54
CA THR A 98 31.60 -2.90 4.14
C THR A 98 30.85 -1.84 4.96
N VAL A 99 29.54 -1.97 5.12
CA VAL A 99 28.72 -1.07 5.95
C VAL A 99 29.17 -1.10 7.41
N ALA A 100 29.39 -2.30 7.96
CA ALA A 100 29.92 -2.46 9.31
C ALA A 100 31.26 -1.73 9.49
N HIS A 101 32.16 -1.85 8.51
CA HIS A 101 33.46 -1.18 8.55
C HIS A 101 33.36 0.35 8.41
N VAL A 102 32.57 0.86 7.47
CA VAL A 102 32.37 2.29 7.23
C VAL A 102 31.80 3.00 8.46
N HIS A 103 30.92 2.32 9.20
CA HIS A 103 30.23 2.91 10.35
C HIS A 103 30.78 2.49 11.72
N GLY A 104 31.85 1.69 11.77
CA GLY A 104 32.44 1.21 13.02
C GLY A 104 31.51 0.30 13.83
N LEU A 105 30.62 -0.45 13.17
CA LEU A 105 29.63 -1.34 13.78
C LEU A 105 30.02 -2.81 13.66
N GLY A 106 29.36 -3.67 14.44
CA GLY A 106 29.45 -5.11 14.25
C GLY A 106 28.59 -5.58 13.07
N VAL A 107 29.00 -6.65 12.39
CA VAL A 107 28.18 -7.30 11.35
C VAL A 107 26.82 -7.78 11.88
N GLY A 108 26.74 -8.10 13.18
CA GLY A 108 25.50 -8.45 13.86
C GLY A 108 24.51 -7.29 13.94
N ASP A 109 25.00 -6.07 14.11
CA ASP A 109 24.16 -4.87 14.20
C ASP A 109 23.52 -4.56 12.83
N VAL A 110 24.31 -4.67 11.76
CA VAL A 110 23.81 -4.53 10.38
C VAL A 110 22.76 -5.61 10.07
N ALA A 111 23.02 -6.86 10.48
CA ALA A 111 22.07 -7.96 10.30
C ALA A 111 20.76 -7.71 11.09
N GLN A 112 20.84 -7.18 12.30
CA GLN A 112 19.67 -6.82 13.09
C GLN A 112 18.90 -5.65 12.46
N ALA A 113 19.58 -4.64 11.94
CA ALA A 113 18.95 -3.52 11.24
C ALA A 113 18.19 -3.98 9.98
N ARG A 114 18.69 -5.00 9.27
CA ARG A 114 17.98 -5.62 8.13
C ARG A 114 16.64 -6.22 8.51
N LEU A 115 16.51 -6.80 9.70
CA LEU A 115 15.21 -7.29 10.19
C LEU A 115 14.21 -6.14 10.37
N ARG A 116 14.71 -4.94 10.70
CA ARG A 116 13.89 -3.74 10.92
C ARG A 116 13.53 -2.97 9.65
N VAL A 117 14.04 -3.36 8.47
CA VAL A 117 13.68 -2.73 7.19
C VAL A 117 12.17 -2.79 6.96
N PHE A 118 11.53 -3.86 7.42
CA PHE A 118 10.09 -4.08 7.30
C PHE A 118 9.28 -3.40 8.43
N ASP A 119 9.93 -2.98 9.52
CA ASP A 119 9.29 -2.28 10.66
C ASP A 119 8.91 -0.84 10.32
N ARG A 120 9.37 -0.29 9.19
CA ARG A 120 8.91 1.01 8.67
C ARG A 120 7.40 1.05 8.38
N GLY A 121 6.74 -0.08 8.53
CA GLY A 121 5.32 -0.17 8.69
C GLY A 121 4.58 0.00 7.37
N LEU A 122 3.28 0.13 7.56
CA LEU A 122 2.28 0.28 6.54
C LEU A 122 2.53 1.59 5.76
N ASN A 123 3.22 1.49 4.60
CA ASN A 123 3.54 2.63 3.74
C ASN A 123 2.27 3.44 3.44
N LEU A 124 2.17 4.65 4.01
CA LEU A 124 1.03 5.57 3.82
C LEU A 124 0.63 5.75 2.35
N PRO A 125 1.59 5.90 1.39
CA PRO A 125 1.28 6.01 -0.03
C PRO A 125 0.62 4.76 -0.65
N VAL A 126 0.79 3.59 -0.04
CA VAL A 126 0.13 2.35 -0.47
C VAL A 126 -1.32 2.33 0.02
N ILE A 127 -1.52 2.66 1.30
CA ILE A 127 -2.77 2.36 2.00
C ILE A 127 -3.82 3.42 1.76
N LEU A 128 -3.44 4.69 1.79
CA LEU A 128 -4.38 5.79 1.58
C LEU A 128 -5.17 5.68 0.27
N PRO A 129 -4.55 5.45 -0.91
CA PRO A 129 -5.32 5.30 -2.15
C PRO A 129 -6.20 4.04 -2.12
N MET A 130 -5.72 2.93 -1.55
CA MET A 130 -6.50 1.70 -1.43
C MET A 130 -7.72 1.89 -0.53
N VAL A 131 -7.57 2.51 0.64
CA VAL A 131 -8.69 2.80 1.55
C VAL A 131 -9.70 3.76 0.92
N ALA A 132 -9.22 4.81 0.25
CA ALA A 132 -10.09 5.75 -0.45
C ALA A 132 -10.90 5.06 -1.57
N MET A 133 -10.24 4.25 -2.38
CA MET A 133 -10.89 3.46 -3.44
C MET A 133 -11.89 2.46 -2.87
N PHE A 134 -11.57 1.81 -1.74
CA PHE A 134 -12.46 0.88 -1.05
C PHE A 134 -13.73 1.58 -0.56
N ILE A 135 -13.59 2.68 0.18
CA ILE A 135 -14.72 3.45 0.70
C ILE A 135 -15.61 3.95 -0.44
N GLY A 136 -15.01 4.46 -1.53
CA GLY A 136 -15.75 4.89 -2.72
C GLY A 136 -16.57 3.75 -3.34
N SER A 137 -15.95 2.59 -3.50
CA SER A 137 -16.57 1.39 -4.08
C SER A 137 -17.67 0.84 -3.18
N ALA A 138 -17.43 0.73 -1.88
CA ALA A 138 -18.40 0.27 -0.88
C ALA A 138 -19.63 1.21 -0.83
N ARG A 139 -19.44 2.53 -0.83
CA ARG A 139 -20.54 3.51 -0.88
C ARG A 139 -21.39 3.35 -2.14
N ARG A 140 -20.75 3.11 -3.28
CA ARG A 140 -21.43 2.91 -4.55
C ARG A 140 -22.27 1.63 -4.56
N VAL A 141 -21.67 0.51 -4.16
CA VAL A 141 -22.32 -0.80 -4.13
C VAL A 141 -23.47 -0.82 -3.13
N THR A 142 -23.27 -0.27 -1.92
CA THR A 142 -24.33 -0.21 -0.90
C THR A 142 -25.55 0.59 -1.36
N ARG A 143 -25.35 1.75 -2.01
CA ARG A 143 -26.45 2.54 -2.58
C ARG A 143 -27.18 1.79 -3.68
N TRP A 144 -26.44 1.20 -4.61
CA TRP A 144 -27.01 0.41 -5.70
C TRP A 144 -27.87 -0.76 -5.18
N ILE A 145 -27.39 -1.49 -4.16
CA ILE A 145 -28.16 -2.58 -3.54
C ILE A 145 -29.40 -2.04 -2.82
N GLN A 146 -29.28 -0.92 -2.09
CA GLN A 146 -30.41 -0.30 -1.39
C GLN A 146 -31.52 0.14 -2.36
N GLU A 147 -31.15 0.73 -3.49
CA GLU A 147 -32.09 1.14 -4.54
C GLU A 147 -32.73 -0.07 -5.21
N ARG A 148 -31.96 -1.14 -5.46
CA ARG A 148 -32.43 -2.33 -6.18
C ARG A 148 -33.34 -3.25 -5.35
N PHE A 149 -33.09 -3.33 -4.03
CA PHE A 149 -33.74 -4.26 -3.10
C PHE A 149 -34.33 -3.53 -1.88
N GLY A 150 -34.85 -2.31 -2.07
CA GLY A 150 -35.41 -1.51 -0.98
C GLY A 150 -36.57 -2.20 -0.25
N GLU A 151 -37.41 -2.90 -1.00
CA GLU A 151 -38.65 -3.54 -0.54
C GLU A 151 -38.44 -4.95 0.06
N ASP A 152 -37.41 -5.68 -0.39
CA ASP A 152 -37.11 -7.04 0.08
C ASP A 152 -35.92 -7.02 1.07
N PRO A 153 -36.17 -7.11 2.38
CA PRO A 153 -35.11 -7.05 3.38
C PRO A 153 -34.17 -8.26 3.33
N LEU A 154 -34.67 -9.45 2.94
CA LEU A 154 -33.87 -10.67 2.90
C LEU A 154 -32.87 -10.60 1.74
N MET A 155 -33.35 -10.29 0.53
CA MET A 155 -32.47 -10.17 -0.65
C MET A 155 -31.45 -9.05 -0.50
N ARG A 156 -31.81 -7.96 0.17
CA ARG A 156 -30.88 -6.88 0.50
C ARG A 156 -29.75 -7.36 1.41
N VAL A 157 -30.06 -8.07 2.50
CA VAL A 157 -29.05 -8.57 3.44
C VAL A 157 -28.13 -9.59 2.75
N VAL A 158 -28.70 -10.54 2.00
CA VAL A 158 -27.91 -11.53 1.23
C VAL A 158 -26.97 -10.83 0.25
N SER A 159 -27.47 -9.86 -0.52
CA SER A 159 -26.66 -9.12 -1.50
C SER A 159 -25.55 -8.31 -0.83
N LEU A 160 -25.82 -7.67 0.31
CA LEU A 160 -24.81 -6.93 1.08
C LEU A 160 -23.71 -7.87 1.60
N SER A 161 -24.08 -9.05 2.10
CA SER A 161 -23.12 -10.05 2.56
C SER A 161 -22.21 -10.53 1.42
N VAL A 162 -22.79 -10.92 0.28
CA VAL A 162 -22.01 -11.34 -0.90
C VAL A 162 -21.11 -10.20 -1.41
N ALA A 163 -21.64 -8.98 -1.49
CA ALA A 163 -20.87 -7.81 -1.90
C ALA A 163 -19.71 -7.51 -0.94
N SER A 164 -19.90 -7.66 0.38
CA SER A 164 -18.85 -7.44 1.37
C SER A 164 -17.67 -8.41 1.18
N ILE A 165 -17.97 -9.69 0.94
CA ILE A 165 -16.97 -10.73 0.69
C ILE A 165 -16.26 -10.46 -0.63
N GLY A 166 -17.02 -10.23 -1.72
CA GLY A 166 -16.47 -9.98 -3.05
C GLY A 166 -15.57 -8.75 -3.07
N LEU A 167 -16.03 -7.62 -2.52
CA LEU A 167 -15.25 -6.38 -2.52
C LEU A 167 -14.00 -6.50 -1.65
N SER A 168 -14.10 -7.12 -0.47
CA SER A 168 -12.93 -7.31 0.41
C SER A 168 -11.89 -8.23 -0.23
N GLY A 169 -12.32 -9.33 -0.84
CA GLY A 169 -11.43 -10.24 -1.57
C GLY A 169 -10.76 -9.58 -2.77
N SER A 170 -11.52 -8.85 -3.61
CA SER A 170 -10.95 -8.10 -4.74
C SER A 170 -9.91 -7.08 -4.28
N PHE A 171 -10.13 -6.40 -3.15
CA PHE A 171 -9.19 -5.41 -2.66
C PHE A 171 -7.90 -6.00 -2.11
N VAL A 172 -7.95 -7.20 -1.51
CA VAL A 172 -6.72 -7.93 -1.15
C VAL A 172 -5.87 -8.19 -2.39
N LEU A 173 -6.48 -8.68 -3.48
CA LEU A 173 -5.78 -8.95 -4.74
C LEU A 173 -5.25 -7.67 -5.41
N VAL A 174 -6.07 -6.62 -5.49
CA VAL A 174 -5.66 -5.34 -6.08
C VAL A 174 -4.54 -4.69 -5.27
N GLY A 175 -4.60 -4.77 -3.94
CA GLY A 175 -3.53 -4.25 -3.09
C GLY A 175 -2.22 -5.02 -3.22
N GLU A 176 -2.27 -6.33 -3.46
CA GLU A 176 -1.09 -7.14 -3.76
C GLU A 176 -0.43 -6.67 -5.06
N LEU A 177 -1.21 -6.49 -6.13
CA LEU A 177 -0.74 -5.94 -7.40
C LEU A 177 -0.17 -4.53 -7.21
N TRP A 178 -0.86 -3.67 -6.47
CA TRP A 178 -0.45 -2.29 -6.20
C TRP A 178 0.87 -2.23 -5.42
N THR A 179 1.03 -3.04 -4.38
CA THR A 179 2.27 -3.12 -3.61
C THR A 179 3.43 -3.62 -4.47
N SER A 180 3.19 -4.59 -5.35
CA SER A 180 4.18 -5.09 -6.30
C SER A 180 4.63 -3.98 -7.27
N VAL A 181 3.69 -3.21 -7.82
CA VAL A 181 3.98 -2.06 -8.69
C VAL A 181 4.80 -1.00 -7.95
N LEU A 182 4.41 -0.64 -6.72
CA LEU A 182 5.15 0.34 -5.94
C LEU A 182 6.56 -0.14 -5.58
N GLN A 183 6.76 -1.43 -5.39
CA GLN A 183 8.10 -1.99 -5.17
C GLN A 183 8.94 -1.98 -6.44
N MET A 184 8.37 -2.34 -7.60
CA MET A 184 9.08 -2.21 -8.90
C MET A 184 9.52 -0.77 -9.15
N ILE A 185 8.63 0.19 -8.84
CA ILE A 185 8.90 1.62 -8.94
C ILE A 185 10.00 2.04 -7.96
N ARG A 186 9.88 1.71 -6.66
CA ARG A 186 10.86 2.06 -5.61
C ARG A 186 12.24 1.49 -5.90
N VAL A 187 12.30 0.20 -6.19
CA VAL A 187 13.55 -0.52 -6.44
C VAL A 187 14.10 -0.16 -7.81
N GLY A 188 13.29 0.35 -8.75
CA GLY A 188 13.69 0.62 -10.13
C GLY A 188 14.03 -0.65 -10.91
N SER A 189 13.44 -1.79 -10.55
CA SER A 189 13.59 -3.08 -11.24
C SER A 189 12.23 -3.59 -11.71
N GLN A 190 12.19 -4.30 -12.84
CA GLN A 190 10.97 -4.98 -13.32
C GLN A 190 10.67 -6.30 -12.58
N HIS A 191 11.58 -6.73 -11.71
CA HIS A 191 11.46 -7.96 -10.94
C HIS A 191 11.51 -7.62 -9.46
N VAL A 192 10.39 -7.84 -8.78
CA VAL A 192 10.33 -7.90 -7.32
C VAL A 192 10.83 -9.30 -6.99
N GLY A 193 12.09 -9.46 -6.59
CA GLY A 193 12.70 -10.76 -6.31
C GLY A 193 12.07 -11.46 -5.11
N GLY A 194 12.85 -12.24 -4.34
CA GLY A 194 12.39 -12.91 -3.11
C GLY A 194 11.91 -11.99 -1.97
N ARG A 195 11.76 -10.68 -2.23
CA ARG A 195 11.20 -9.68 -1.31
C ARG A 195 9.66 -9.66 -1.30
N VAL A 196 9.02 -10.27 -2.28
CA VAL A 196 7.54 -10.32 -2.36
C VAL A 196 6.95 -10.93 -1.08
N ASP A 197 7.46 -12.06 -0.61
CA ASP A 197 6.93 -12.77 0.57
C ASP A 197 7.07 -11.98 1.89
N ARG A 198 7.87 -10.91 1.90
CA ARG A 198 8.10 -10.06 3.07
C ARG A 198 7.27 -8.77 3.05
N LEU A 199 6.42 -8.58 2.03
CA LEU A 199 5.56 -7.41 1.98
C LEU A 199 4.47 -7.51 3.06
N PRO A 200 4.28 -6.48 3.90
CA PRO A 200 3.26 -6.51 4.96
C PRO A 200 1.85 -6.83 4.44
N TRP A 201 1.53 -6.41 3.21
CA TRP A 201 0.25 -6.71 2.58
C TRP A 201 0.02 -8.21 2.39
N LEU A 202 1.06 -8.94 1.96
CA LEU A 202 1.02 -10.39 1.75
C LEU A 202 0.98 -11.14 3.08
N GLN A 203 1.75 -10.68 4.07
CA GLN A 203 1.76 -11.31 5.40
C GLN A 203 0.44 -11.14 6.16
N HIS A 204 -0.29 -10.05 5.90
CA HIS A 204 -1.52 -9.72 6.62
C HIS A 204 -2.79 -9.86 5.77
N GLN A 205 -2.77 -10.63 4.67
CA GLN A 205 -3.96 -10.80 3.81
C GLN A 205 -5.23 -11.21 4.58
N PRO A 206 -5.21 -12.20 5.51
CA PRO A 206 -6.42 -12.57 6.24
C PRO A 206 -6.94 -11.43 7.12
N LEU A 207 -6.03 -10.69 7.77
CA LEU A 207 -6.38 -9.55 8.61
C LEU A 207 -6.97 -8.40 7.77
N ILE A 208 -6.34 -8.08 6.63
CA ILE A 208 -6.82 -7.05 5.70
C ILE A 208 -8.21 -7.42 5.16
N PHE A 209 -8.44 -8.69 4.84
CA PHE A 209 -9.74 -9.18 4.42
C PHE A 209 -10.82 -8.94 5.49
N VAL A 210 -10.56 -9.33 6.75
CA VAL A 210 -11.49 -9.13 7.88
C VAL A 210 -11.73 -7.63 8.16
N LEU A 211 -10.68 -6.81 8.11
CA LEU A 211 -10.81 -5.35 8.24
C LEU A 211 -11.63 -4.76 7.09
N GLY A 212 -11.47 -5.26 5.87
CA GLY A 212 -12.29 -4.91 4.71
C GLY A 212 -13.77 -5.20 4.95
N LEU A 213 -14.10 -6.39 5.47
CA LEU A 213 -15.47 -6.74 5.83
C LEU A 213 -16.03 -5.76 6.86
N GLY A 214 -15.31 -5.52 7.96
CA GLY A 214 -15.71 -4.57 9.00
C GLY A 214 -15.94 -3.16 8.45
N LEU A 215 -15.01 -2.66 7.63
CA LEU A 215 -15.10 -1.35 7.00
C LEU A 215 -16.29 -1.24 6.05
N PHE A 216 -16.60 -2.30 5.28
CA PHE A 216 -17.78 -2.33 4.41
C PHE A 216 -19.07 -2.13 5.20
N TRP A 217 -19.23 -2.84 6.33
CA TRP A 217 -20.40 -2.72 7.18
C TRP A 217 -20.48 -1.35 7.87
N VAL A 218 -19.35 -0.77 8.29
CA VAL A 218 -19.31 0.61 8.79
C VAL A 218 -19.79 1.59 7.73
N VAL A 219 -19.30 1.46 6.49
CA VAL A 219 -19.74 2.31 5.36
C VAL A 219 -21.24 2.16 5.14
N TYR A 220 -21.77 0.93 5.13
CA TYR A 220 -23.20 0.68 4.99
C TYR A 220 -24.03 1.33 6.11
N SER A 221 -23.63 1.19 7.37
CA SER A 221 -24.34 1.78 8.50
C SER A 221 -24.37 3.31 8.42
N VAL A 222 -23.25 3.93 8.03
CA VAL A 222 -23.17 5.38 7.84
C VAL A 222 -24.05 5.84 6.67
N THR A 223 -24.05 5.12 5.54
CA THR A 223 -24.91 5.49 4.40
C THR A 223 -26.39 5.34 4.73
N LEU A 224 -26.76 4.30 5.47
CA LEU A 224 -28.13 4.07 5.93
C LEU A 224 -28.59 5.15 6.92
N ALA A 225 -27.77 5.50 7.90
CA ALA A 225 -28.06 6.57 8.86
C ALA A 225 -28.26 7.92 8.14
N ALA A 226 -27.37 8.24 7.19
CA ALA A 226 -27.48 9.45 6.39
C ALA A 226 -28.74 9.48 5.49
N ALA A 227 -29.21 8.32 5.03
CA ALA A 227 -30.45 8.22 4.25
C ALA A 227 -31.69 8.45 5.12
N ARG A 228 -31.73 7.86 6.32
CA ARG A 228 -32.82 8.05 7.29
C ARG A 228 -32.94 9.49 7.76
N GLY A 229 -31.81 10.15 8.06
CA GLY A 229 -31.79 11.55 8.47
C GLY A 229 -32.37 12.52 7.43
N ARG A 230 -32.31 12.19 6.13
CA ARG A 230 -32.95 12.98 5.06
C ARG A 230 -34.47 12.80 4.98
N GLN A 231 -35.01 11.73 5.55
CA GLN A 231 -36.42 11.37 5.46
C GLN A 231 -37.24 11.78 6.70
N ASP A 232 -36.64 12.37 7.73
CA ASP A 232 -37.36 12.83 8.92
C ASP A 232 -37.87 14.28 8.72
N PRO A 233 -39.16 14.49 8.35
CA PRO A 233 -39.73 15.82 8.15
C PRO A 233 -39.75 16.66 9.44
N ARG A 234 -39.68 16.04 10.63
CA ARG A 234 -39.71 16.76 11.92
C ARG A 234 -38.42 17.51 12.23
N ALA A 235 -37.34 17.26 11.48
CA ALA A 235 -36.13 18.05 11.54
C ALA A 235 -36.26 19.36 10.75
N ALA A 236 -37.02 19.37 9.65
CA ALA A 236 -37.26 20.56 8.84
C ALA A 236 -38.23 21.55 9.52
N GLU A 237 -39.13 21.04 10.35
CA GLU A 237 -40.14 21.85 11.06
C GLU A 237 -39.62 22.50 12.35
N ARG A 238 -38.43 22.12 12.84
CA ARG A 238 -37.78 22.72 14.03
C ARG A 238 -36.74 23.80 13.72
N SER A 239 -36.48 24.07 12.43
CA SER A 239 -35.58 25.13 11.96
C SER A 239 -36.30 26.40 11.52
N HIS A 240 -37.62 26.46 11.71
CA HIS A 240 -38.48 27.64 11.54
C HIS A 240 -39.04 28.07 12.90
#